data_AF-A0A3D3A5I1-F1
#
_entry.id   AF-A0A3D3A5I1-F1
#
_cell.length_a   1.000
_cell.length_b   1.000
_cell.length_c   1.000
_cell.angle_alpha   90.00
_cell.angle_beta   90.00
_cell.angle_gamma   90.00
#
_symmetry.space_group_name_H-M   'P 1'
#
loop_
_entity.id
_entity.type
_entity.pdbx_description
1 polymer ?
#
loop_
_entity_poly.entity_id
_entity_poly.type
_entity_poly.pdbx_seq_one_letter_code
_entity_poly.pdbx_strand_id
1 'polypeptide(L)' 'ISPSVLHIPLDVHTSNVGRKLGLLTRTANDWKAVAELTASLRAIDPVDPVRLDFALFGLGAIEGF' A
#
# COMPACT_ATOMS: atom_id res chain seq x y z
N ILE A 1 -6.57 -6.03 -18.37
CA ILE A 1 -7.08 -5.91 -16.99
C ILE A 1 -6.86 -4.45 -16.56
N SER A 2 -7.83 -3.79 -15.92
CA SER A 2 -7.69 -2.39 -15.47
C SER A 2 -6.75 -2.30 -14.25
N PRO A 3 -5.82 -1.32 -14.16
CA PRO A 3 -4.97 -1.15 -12.98
C PRO A 3 -5.77 -0.91 -11.69
N SER A 4 -6.90 -0.22 -11.78
CA SER A 4 -7.78 0.07 -10.63
C SER A 4 -8.30 -1.16 -9.88
N VAL A 5 -8.36 -2.33 -10.53
CA VAL A 5 -8.80 -3.59 -9.90
C VAL A 5 -7.66 -4.44 -9.34
N LEU A 6 -6.41 -4.03 -9.56
CA LEU A 6 -5.24 -4.70 -9.02
C LEU A 6 -5.05 -4.35 -7.54
N HIS A 7 -4.35 -5.23 -6.83
CA HIS A 7 -3.98 -5.06 -5.42
C HIS A 7 -2.46 -5.13 -5.30
N ILE A 8 -1.89 -4.27 -4.45
CA ILE A 8 -0.44 -4.27 -4.19
C ILE A 8 -0.11 -5.45 -3.27
N PRO A 9 0.97 -6.20 -3.53
CA PRO A 9 1.45 -7.21 -2.59
C PRO A 9 1.84 -6.56 -1.26
N LEU A 10 1.23 -7.02 -0.17
CA LEU A 10 1.56 -6.56 1.16
C LEU A 10 2.78 -7.34 1.69
N ASP A 11 3.98 -6.81 1.43
CA ASP A 11 5.22 -7.33 1.99
C ASP A 11 5.61 -6.62 3.30
N VAL A 12 6.73 -7.03 3.91
CA VAL A 12 7.17 -6.48 5.19
C VAL A 12 7.40 -4.96 5.12
N HIS A 13 8.05 -4.47 4.06
CA HIS A 13 8.36 -3.05 3.89
C HIS A 13 7.10 -2.22 3.70
N THR A 14 6.25 -2.63 2.75
CA THR A 14 4.98 -1.97 2.43
C THR A 14 4.07 -1.91 3.65
N SER A 15 4.03 -3.01 4.43
CA SER A 15 3.22 -3.06 5.65
C SER A 15 3.73 -2.14 6.77
N ASN A 16 5.05 -1.96 6.88
CA ASN A 16 5.64 -1.06 7.88
C ASN A 16 5.43 0.40 7.49
N VAL A 17 5.75 0.76 6.25
CA VAL A 17 5.55 2.12 5.72
C VAL A 17 4.07 2.49 5.74
N GLY A 18 3.18 1.59 5.29
CA GLY A 18 1.73 1.81 5.30
C GLY A 18 1.17 2.09 6.70
N ARG A 19 1.68 1.43 7.74
CA ARG A 19 1.30 1.70 9.14
C ARG A 19 1.83 3.03 9.65
N LYS A 20 3.10 3.34 9.37
CA LYS A 20 3.71 4.63 9.75
C LYS A 20 2.99 5.81 9.09
N LEU A 21 2.51 5.64 7.85
CA LEU A 21 1.74 6.63 7.10
C LEU A 21 0.24 6.66 7.48
N GLY A 22 -0.24 5.76 8.33
CA GLY A 22 -1.66 5.65 8.69
C GLY A 22 -2.57 5.12 7.57
N LEU A 23 -2.01 4.59 6.49
CA LEU A 23 -2.74 3.98 5.37
C LEU A 23 -3.27 2.57 5.71
N LEU A 24 -2.65 1.93 6.70
CA LEU A 24 -2.99 0.61 7.20
C LEU A 24 -2.99 0.63 8.73
N THR A 25 -4.09 0.22 9.36
CA THR A 25 -4.19 0.13 10.83
C THR A 25 -4.09 -1.30 11.34
N ARG A 26 -4.47 -2.27 10.51
CA ARG A 26 -4.45 -3.69 10.84
C ARG A 26 -3.02 -4.20 11.04
N THR A 27 -2.80 -4.94 12.13
CA THR A 27 -1.48 -5.49 12.48
C THR A 27 -1.18 -6.82 11.79
N ALA A 28 -2.21 -7.60 11.44
CA ALA A 28 -2.05 -8.84 10.69
C ALA A 28 -1.75 -8.55 9.21
N ASN A 29 -0.81 -9.27 8.62
CA ASN A 29 -0.53 -9.24 7.18
C ASN A 29 -1.39 -10.30 6.46
N ASP A 30 -2.70 -10.06 6.40
CA ASP A 30 -3.68 -10.93 5.74
C ASP A 30 -4.36 -10.23 4.56
N TRP A 31 -5.26 -10.94 3.86
CA TRP A 31 -5.99 -10.36 2.73
C TRP A 31 -6.84 -9.15 3.12
N LYS A 32 -7.28 -9.04 4.38
CA LYS A 32 -8.03 -7.87 4.85
C LYS A 32 -7.12 -6.64 4.92
N ALA A 33 -5.86 -6.81 5.34
CA ALA A 33 -4.87 -5.73 5.29
C ALA A 33 -4.54 -5.29 3.87
N VAL A 34 -4.46 -6.23 2.91
CA VAL A 34 -4.30 -5.89 1.48
C VAL A 34 -5.48 -5.05 0.99
N ALA A 35 -6.70 -5.46 1.32
CA ALA A 35 -7.92 -4.73 0.94
C ALA A 35 -8.01 -3.34 1.59
N GLU A 36 -7.66 -3.23 2.87
CA GLU A 36 -7.60 -1.95 3.61
C GLU A 36 -6.59 -0.99 2.97
N LEU A 37 -5.35 -1.44 2.77
CA LEU A 37 -4.32 -0.63 2.13
C LEU A 37 -4.74 -0.20 0.72
N THR A 38 -5.28 -1.13 -0.07
CA THR A 38 -5.75 -0.82 -1.44
C THR A 38 -6.88 0.19 -1.43
N ALA A 39 -7.80 0.15 -0.45
CA ALA A 39 -8.85 1.15 -0.30
C ALA A 39 -8.27 2.53 0.02
N SER A 40 -7.29 2.62 0.93
CA SER A 40 -6.57 3.87 1.24
C SER A 40 -5.87 4.43 0.01
N LEU A 41 -5.22 3.58 -0.80
CA LEU A 41 -4.53 4.01 -2.01
C LEU A 41 -5.49 4.44 -3.12
N ARG A 42 -6.65 3.78 -3.25
CA ARG A 42 -7.71 4.21 -4.18
C ARG A 42 -8.31 5.56 -3.83
N ALA A 43 -8.30 5.95 -2.55
CA ALA A 43 -8.71 7.29 -2.15
C ALA A 43 -7.71 8.37 -2.62
N ILE A 44 -6.46 7.99 -2.91
CA ILE A 44 -5.40 8.88 -3.40
C ILE A 44 -5.35 8.87 -4.94
N ASP A 45 -5.27 7.69 -5.54
CA ASP A 45 -5.28 7.48 -6.99
C ASP A 45 -6.31 6.39 -7.35
N PRO A 46 -7.54 6.77 -7.71
CA PRO A 46 -8.60 5.81 -8.06
C PRO A 46 -8.38 5.16 -9.44
N VAL A 47 -7.55 5.76 -10.31
CA VAL A 47 -7.30 5.28 -11.67
C VAL A 47 -6.22 4.20 -11.65
N ASP A 48 -5.13 4.45 -10.93
CA ASP A 48 -4.00 3.55 -10.82
C ASP A 48 -3.42 3.53 -9.38
N PRO A 49 -4.16 2.94 -8.42
CA PRO A 49 -3.74 2.88 -7.02
C PRO A 49 -2.47 2.06 -6.83
N VAL A 50 -2.21 1.09 -7.73
CA VAL A 50 -1.07 0.19 -7.61
C VAL A 50 0.26 0.86 -7.92
N ARG A 51 0.27 1.91 -8.76
CA ARG A 51 1.47 2.71 -9.05
C ARG A 51 2.09 3.38 -7.82
N LEU A 52 1.31 3.51 -6.74
CA LEU A 52 1.80 4.02 -5.47
C LEU A 52 2.72 3.01 -4.74
N ASP A 53 2.83 1.77 -5.22
CA ASP A 53 3.83 0.80 -4.76
C ASP A 53 5.27 1.34 -4.88
N PHE A 54 5.59 2.01 -6.00
CA PHE A 54 6.89 2.64 -6.23
C PHE A 54 7.20 3.71 -5.20
N ALA A 55 6.19 4.49 -4.80
CA ALA A 55 6.35 5.52 -3.79
C ALA A 55 6.55 4.91 -2.39
N LEU A 56 5.75 3.90 -2.02
CA LEU A 56 5.90 3.19 -0.74
C LEU A 56 7.25 2.48 -0.64
N PHE A 57 7.72 1.89 -1.75
CA PHE A 57 9.04 1.29 -1.83
C PHE A 57 10.15 2.33 -1.68
N GLY A 58 10.08 3.44 -2.40
CA GLY A 58 11.08 4.52 -2.33
C GLY A 58 11.22 5.09 -0.91
N LEU A 59 10.10 5.29 -0.20
CA LEU A 59 10.11 5.73 1.20
C LEU A 59 10.84 4.73 2.11
N GLY A 60 10.58 3.43 1.96
CA GLY A 60 11.25 2.41 2.78
C GLY A 60 12.73 2.23 2.44
N ALA A 61 13.07 2.22 1.15
CA ALA A 61 14.40 1.85 0.66
C ALA A 61 15.41 3.01 0.67
N ILE A 62 14.95 4.24 0.42
CA ILE A 62 15.83 5.41 0.21
C ILE A 62 15.79 6.33 1.44
N GLU A 63 14.60 6.62 1.95
CA GLU A 63 14.42 7.56 3.07
C GLU A 63 14.61 6.91 4.45
N GLY A 64 14.78 5.58 4.51
CA GLY A 64 14.95 4.85 5.77
C GLY A 64 13.73 4.96 6.71
N PHE A 65 12.54 5.11 6.13
CA PHE A 65 11.32 5.52 6.83
C PHE A 65 10.86 4.59 7.94
#